data_AF-A0A1C2DHR9-F1
#
_entry.id   AF-A0A1C2DHR9-F1
#
_cell.length_a   1.000
_cell.length_b   1.000
_cell.length_c   1.000
_cell.angle_alpha   90.00
_cell.angle_beta   90.00
_cell.angle_gamma   90.00
#
_symmetry.space_group_name_H-M   'P 1'
#
loop_
_entity.id
_entity.type
_entity.pdbx_description
1 polymer ?
#
loop_
_entity_poly.entity_id
_entity_poly.type
_entity_poly.pdbx_seq_one_letter_code
_entity_poly.pdbx_strand_id
1 'polypeptide(L)'
;MTSDEPRDHKDIVVECDLPEPPEKVWRAITQPEIVAAWLMPNDIKPEAGHRFKLGEEGHIDCAVIEAEPEQLLRYSWRERPVSGEAGFDSVVTFVLARTTTGGTHLRIVHDGFAAVAGATVMSGVASCSMRLHVATTSPTKTVRAANAPQWRLIA
;
A
#
# COMPACT_ATOMS: atom_id res chain seq x y z
N MET A 1 -23.74 -17.97 -6.66
CA MET A 1 -23.61 -17.51 -5.28
C MET A 1 -22.30 -18.06 -4.77
N THR A 2 -21.20 -17.33 -5.01
CA THR A 2 -19.87 -17.76 -4.58
C THR A 2 -19.71 -17.24 -3.16
N SER A 3 -19.81 -18.15 -2.19
CA SER A 3 -19.58 -17.85 -0.78
C SER A 3 -18.18 -17.29 -0.62
N ASP A 4 -18.09 -16.06 -0.13
CA ASP A 4 -16.86 -15.43 0.31
C ASP A 4 -16.52 -16.03 1.68
N GLU A 5 -15.83 -17.17 1.68
CA GLU A 5 -15.22 -17.72 2.88
C GLU A 5 -14.18 -16.70 3.39
N PRO A 6 -14.25 -16.25 4.65
CA PRO A 6 -13.31 -15.30 5.20
C PRO A 6 -11.95 -15.99 5.31
N ARG A 7 -11.14 -15.80 4.28
CA ARG A 7 -9.76 -16.27 4.27
C ARG A 7 -9.01 -15.50 5.37
N ASP A 8 -8.35 -16.25 6.24
CA ASP A 8 -7.58 -15.77 7.39
C ASP A 8 -6.26 -15.13 6.90
N HIS A 9 -6.35 -13.94 6.31
CA HIS A 9 -5.19 -13.12 5.95
C HIS A 9 -5.12 -11.90 6.86
N LYS A 10 -3.92 -11.63 7.39
CA LYS A 10 -3.66 -10.45 8.21
C LYS A 10 -3.52 -9.23 7.32
N ASP A 11 -4.59 -8.46 7.15
CA ASP A 11 -4.53 -7.25 6.33
C ASP A 11 -4.08 -6.04 7.17
N ILE A 12 -3.23 -5.20 6.58
CA ILE A 12 -2.86 -3.91 7.15
C ILE A 12 -3.72 -2.86 6.45
N VAL A 13 -4.51 -2.12 7.24
CA VAL A 13 -5.38 -1.05 6.73
C VAL A 13 -4.95 0.29 7.31
N VAL A 14 -4.79 1.27 6.42
CA VAL A 14 -4.47 2.65 6.76
C VAL A 14 -5.52 3.56 6.14
N GLU A 15 -6.15 4.42 6.94
CA GLU A 15 -7.19 5.35 6.47
C GLU A 15 -6.89 6.78 6.94
N CYS A 16 -6.95 7.75 6.01
CA CYS A 16 -6.90 9.17 6.34
C CYS A 16 -7.83 10.00 5.46
N ASP A 17 -8.31 11.10 6.04
CA ASP A 17 -8.83 12.22 5.28
C ASP A 17 -7.69 13.19 4.95
N LEU A 18 -7.53 13.47 3.67
CA LEU A 18 -6.60 14.44 3.12
C LEU A 18 -7.38 15.69 2.67
N PRO A 19 -6.86 16.91 2.89
CA PRO A 19 -7.50 18.13 2.40
C PRO A 19 -7.39 18.27 0.87
N GLU A 20 -6.53 17.48 0.25
CA GLU A 20 -6.25 17.52 -1.18
C GLU A 20 -7.29 16.73 -1.98
N PRO A 21 -7.63 17.17 -3.21
CA PRO A 21 -8.62 16.49 -4.03
C PRO A 21 -8.05 15.19 -4.65
N PRO A 22 -8.89 14.22 -5.03
CA PRO A 22 -8.46 12.91 -5.53
C PRO A 22 -7.48 12.98 -6.69
N GLU A 23 -7.60 13.97 -7.57
CA GLU A 23 -6.68 14.21 -8.70
C GLU A 23 -5.23 14.39 -8.22
N LYS A 24 -5.02 15.12 -7.13
CA LYS A 24 -3.69 15.37 -6.57
C LYS A 24 -3.17 14.15 -5.82
N VAL A 25 -4.03 13.45 -5.09
CA VAL A 25 -3.67 12.21 -4.39
C VAL A 25 -3.32 11.11 -5.39
N TRP A 26 -4.08 11.00 -6.49
CA TRP A 26 -3.82 10.07 -7.58
C TRP A 26 -2.43 10.27 -8.16
N ARG A 27 -2.08 11.50 -8.50
CA ARG A 27 -0.72 11.83 -8.97
C ARG A 27 0.36 11.40 -7.97
N ALA A 28 0.11 11.57 -6.67
CA ALA A 28 1.07 11.18 -5.64
C ALA A 28 1.33 9.66 -5.56
N ILE A 29 0.38 8.84 -6.04
CA ILE A 29 0.49 7.37 -6.04
C ILE A 29 0.75 6.77 -7.43
N THR A 30 0.67 7.56 -8.51
CA THR A 30 0.87 7.07 -9.89
C THR A 30 1.96 7.78 -10.68
N GLN A 31 2.49 8.91 -10.21
CA GLN A 31 3.61 9.60 -10.88
C GLN A 31 4.93 9.05 -10.36
N PRO A 32 5.77 8.40 -11.22
CA PRO A 32 6.99 7.74 -10.77
C PRO A 32 7.91 8.63 -9.94
N GLU A 33 8.08 9.88 -10.35
CA GLU A 33 8.91 10.88 -9.68
C GLU A 33 8.38 11.26 -8.29
N ILE A 34 7.06 11.28 -8.11
CA ILE A 34 6.45 11.59 -6.81
C ILE A 34 6.48 10.33 -5.92
N VAL A 35 6.14 9.16 -6.47
CA VAL A 35 6.22 7.88 -5.76
C VAL A 35 7.65 7.62 -5.28
N ALA A 36 8.65 7.91 -6.11
CA ALA A 36 10.06 7.78 -5.73
C ALA A 36 10.47 8.70 -4.57
N ALA A 37 9.81 9.84 -4.40
CA ALA A 37 10.13 10.79 -3.34
C ALA A 37 9.70 10.30 -1.93
N TRP A 38 8.71 9.42 -1.83
CA TRP A 38 8.21 8.93 -0.53
C TRP A 38 8.23 7.41 -0.36
N LEU A 39 8.40 6.65 -1.44
CA LEU A 39 8.51 5.19 -1.44
C LEU A 39 9.90 4.74 -1.92
N MET A 40 10.04 4.47 -3.22
CA MET A 40 11.26 3.95 -3.85
C MET A 40 11.30 4.31 -5.34
N PRO A 41 12.49 4.39 -5.97
CA PRO A 41 12.63 4.51 -7.41
C PRO A 41 11.80 3.47 -8.15
N ASN A 42 11.10 3.89 -9.20
CA ASN A 42 10.14 3.07 -9.92
C ASN A 42 9.81 3.68 -11.30
N ASP A 43 9.10 2.91 -12.12
CA ASP A 43 8.54 3.32 -13.41
C ASP A 43 7.05 2.96 -13.52
N ILE A 44 6.28 3.16 -12.44
CA ILE A 44 4.85 2.85 -12.40
C ILE A 44 4.07 3.57 -13.50
N LYS A 45 3.09 2.87 -14.08
CA LYS A 45 2.06 3.44 -14.94
C LYS A 45 0.71 2.90 -14.47
N PRO A 46 -0.32 3.74 -14.30
CA PRO A 46 -1.64 3.31 -13.86
C PRO A 46 -2.42 2.64 -15.00
N GLU A 47 -1.86 1.54 -15.52
CA GLU A 47 -2.39 0.76 -16.63
C GLU A 47 -2.42 -0.71 -16.20
N ALA A 48 -3.60 -1.33 -16.22
CA ALA A 48 -3.74 -2.73 -15.85
C ALA A 48 -2.83 -3.62 -16.73
N GLY A 49 -2.08 -4.52 -16.09
CA GLY A 49 -1.08 -5.37 -16.72
C GLY A 49 0.33 -4.77 -16.81
N HIS A 50 0.50 -3.47 -16.54
CA HIS A 50 1.83 -2.84 -16.50
C HIS A 50 2.68 -3.46 -15.39
N ARG A 51 3.91 -3.82 -15.72
CA ARG A 51 4.88 -4.38 -14.77
C ARG A 51 5.96 -3.35 -14.51
N PHE A 52 6.28 -3.17 -13.24
CA PHE A 52 7.30 -2.23 -12.80
C PHE A 52 8.08 -2.85 -11.64
N LYS A 53 9.20 -2.22 -11.29
CA LYS A 53 10.00 -2.62 -10.13
C LYS A 53 10.14 -1.47 -9.16
N LEU A 54 10.27 -1.79 -7.87
CA LEU A 54 10.60 -0.82 -6.84
C LEU A 54 12.04 -1.04 -6.36
N GLY A 55 12.76 0.07 -6.16
CA GLY A 55 14.13 0.12 -5.65
C GLY A 55 15.18 0.18 -6.77
N GLU A 56 16.38 0.70 -6.46
CA GLU A 56 17.46 0.90 -7.44
C GLU A 56 17.89 -0.40 -8.13
N GLU A 57 17.94 -1.50 -7.37
CA GLU A 57 18.28 -2.83 -7.89
C GLU A 57 17.02 -3.65 -8.28
N GLY A 58 15.82 -3.10 -8.05
CA GLY A 58 14.55 -3.73 -8.44
C GLY A 58 14.22 -5.02 -7.67
N HIS A 59 14.40 -5.01 -6.35
CA HIS A 59 14.17 -6.17 -5.47
C HIS A 59 12.70 -6.56 -5.30
N ILE A 60 11.79 -5.64 -5.63
CA ILE A 60 10.35 -5.86 -5.53
C ILE A 60 9.74 -5.78 -6.92
N ASP A 61 9.21 -6.92 -7.38
CA ASP A 61 8.46 -7.02 -8.63
C ASP A 61 7.00 -6.63 -8.38
N CYS A 62 6.50 -5.70 -9.19
CA CYS A 62 5.12 -5.24 -9.13
C CYS A 62 4.40 -5.43 -10.47
N ALA A 63 3.10 -5.63 -10.41
CA ALA A 63 2.22 -5.64 -11.56
C ALA A 63 0.91 -4.93 -11.20
N VAL A 64 0.52 -3.95 -12.01
CA VAL A 64 -0.76 -3.27 -11.85
C VAL A 64 -1.87 -4.26 -12.21
N ILE A 65 -2.74 -4.53 -11.25
CA ILE A 65 -3.88 -5.42 -11.37
C ILE A 65 -5.07 -4.63 -11.89
N GLU A 66 -5.30 -3.45 -11.30
CA GLU A 66 -6.46 -2.61 -11.60
C GLU A 66 -6.08 -1.14 -11.41
N ALA A 67 -6.57 -0.29 -12.29
CA ALA A 67 -6.36 1.15 -12.23
C ALA A 67 -7.60 1.87 -12.77
N GLU A 68 -8.32 2.52 -11.88
CA GLU A 68 -9.39 3.46 -12.20
C GLU A 68 -8.93 4.85 -11.80
N PRO A 69 -8.73 5.77 -12.76
CA PRO A 69 -8.26 7.12 -12.47
C PRO A 69 -8.99 7.75 -11.29
N GLU A 70 -8.21 8.24 -10.34
CA GLU A 70 -8.67 9.04 -9.18
C GLU A 70 -9.56 8.29 -8.19
N GLN A 71 -9.71 6.97 -8.35
CA GLN A 71 -10.63 6.16 -7.56
C GLN A 71 -9.95 4.91 -6.99
N LEU A 72 -9.24 4.14 -7.81
CA LEU A 72 -8.70 2.84 -7.43
C LEU A 72 -7.35 2.57 -8.09
N LEU A 73 -6.34 2.24 -7.30
CA LEU A 73 -5.10 1.67 -7.79
C LEU A 73 -4.82 0.38 -7.02
N ARG A 74 -4.65 -0.72 -7.73
CA ARG A 74 -4.34 -2.02 -7.15
C ARG A 74 -3.18 -2.67 -7.87
N TYR A 75 -2.15 -3.08 -7.14
CA TYR A 75 -1.00 -3.77 -7.72
C TYR A 75 -0.47 -4.87 -6.80
N SER A 76 0.15 -5.89 -7.41
CA SER A 76 0.86 -6.92 -6.67
C SER A 76 2.19 -6.40 -6.15
N TRP A 77 2.63 -6.91 -5.00
CA TRP A 77 3.94 -6.66 -4.43
C TRP A 77 4.61 -8.00 -4.15
N ARG A 78 5.70 -8.28 -4.88
CA ARG A 78 6.50 -9.50 -4.70
C ARG A 78 7.91 -9.13 -4.33
N GLU A 79 8.26 -9.36 -3.07
CA GLU A 79 9.62 -9.16 -2.57
C GLU A 79 10.45 -10.43 -2.81
N ARG A 80 11.61 -10.28 -3.46
CA ARG A 80 12.49 -11.40 -3.73
C ARG A 80 13.26 -11.79 -2.47
N PRO A 81 13.51 -13.10 -2.23
CA PRO A 81 14.39 -13.53 -1.16
C PRO A 81 15.80 -12.96 -1.37
N VAL A 82 16.31 -12.24 -0.38
CA VAL A 82 17.71 -11.79 -0.32
C VAL A 82 18.40 -12.61 0.78
N SER A 83 19.61 -13.08 0.52
CA SER A 83 20.39 -14.01 1.36
C SER A 83 20.03 -14.02 2.86
N GLY A 84 19.28 -15.04 3.28
CA GLY A 84 18.87 -15.25 4.68
C GLY A 84 17.47 -14.76 5.05
N GLU A 85 16.77 -14.05 4.15
CA GLU A 85 15.40 -13.58 4.33
C GLU A 85 14.44 -14.22 3.33
N ALA A 86 13.29 -14.68 3.83
CA ALA A 86 12.21 -15.15 2.99
C ALA A 86 11.52 -13.95 2.32
N GLY A 87 11.36 -14.03 1.00
CA GLY A 87 10.49 -13.10 0.27
C GLY A 87 9.02 -13.32 0.63
N PHE A 88 8.18 -12.36 0.26
CA PHE A 88 6.73 -12.47 0.43
C PHE A 88 5.99 -11.87 -0.75
N ASP A 89 4.81 -12.41 -1.00
CA ASP A 89 3.84 -11.89 -1.95
C ASP A 89 2.70 -11.22 -1.18
N SER A 90 2.18 -10.13 -1.73
CA SER A 90 1.05 -9.38 -1.19
C SER A 90 0.40 -8.54 -2.28
N VAL A 91 -0.72 -7.89 -1.96
CA VAL A 91 -1.37 -6.92 -2.84
C VAL A 91 -1.57 -5.61 -2.08
N VAL A 92 -1.38 -4.50 -2.80
CA VAL A 92 -1.59 -3.15 -2.27
C VAL A 92 -2.74 -2.53 -3.04
N THR A 93 -3.75 -2.07 -2.31
CA THR A 93 -4.95 -1.44 -2.86
C THR A 93 -5.12 -0.04 -2.27
N PHE A 94 -5.12 0.97 -3.12
CA PHE A 94 -5.45 2.35 -2.80
C PHE A 94 -6.87 2.64 -3.27
N VAL A 95 -7.74 3.10 -2.38
CA VAL A 95 -9.08 3.58 -2.67
C VAL A 95 -9.18 5.05 -2.30
N LEU A 96 -9.59 5.87 -3.25
CA LEU A 96 -9.74 7.31 -3.11
C LEU A 96 -11.23 7.64 -3.23
N ALA A 97 -11.81 8.24 -2.19
CA ALA A 97 -13.18 8.75 -2.23
C ALA A 97 -13.18 10.25 -1.97
N ARG A 98 -13.82 11.02 -2.84
CA ARG A 98 -13.97 12.47 -2.62
C ARG A 98 -14.82 12.71 -1.37
N THR A 99 -14.33 13.56 -0.47
CA THR A 99 -15.08 13.97 0.74
C THR A 99 -16.06 15.10 0.41
N THR A 100 -17.02 15.34 1.30
CA THR A 100 -17.98 16.45 1.17
C THR A 100 -17.32 17.83 1.20
N THR A 101 -16.12 17.94 1.78
CA THR A 101 -15.33 19.18 1.81
C THR A 101 -14.45 19.37 0.57
N GLY A 102 -14.49 18.43 -0.38
CA GLY A 102 -13.70 18.47 -1.62
C GLY A 102 -12.32 17.79 -1.53
N GLY A 103 -11.93 17.32 -0.34
CA GLY A 103 -10.71 16.53 -0.11
C GLY A 103 -10.86 15.05 -0.48
N THR A 104 -9.99 14.20 0.04
CA THR A 104 -9.95 12.76 -0.27
C THR A 104 -9.92 11.92 1.00
N HIS A 105 -10.88 11.02 1.15
CA HIS A 105 -10.76 9.89 2.07
C HIS A 105 -9.92 8.81 1.36
N LEU A 106 -8.68 8.67 1.80
CA LEU A 106 -7.73 7.69 1.29
C LEU A 106 -7.76 6.45 2.19
N ARG A 107 -8.00 5.28 1.58
CA ARG A 107 -7.86 3.98 2.22
C ARG A 107 -6.78 3.17 1.49
N ILE A 108 -5.82 2.67 2.25
CA ILE A 108 -4.75 1.80 1.76
C ILE A 108 -4.91 0.45 2.46
N VAL A 109 -5.08 -0.60 1.67
CA VAL A 109 -5.13 -1.98 2.14
C VAL A 109 -3.92 -2.71 1.61
N HIS A 110 -3.17 -3.33 2.51
CA HIS A 110 -2.11 -4.26 2.19
C HIS A 110 -2.54 -5.64 2.66
N ASP A 111 -2.93 -6.49 1.73
CA ASP A 111 -3.54 -7.80 1.98
C ASP A 111 -2.70 -8.94 1.37
N GLY A 112 -3.05 -10.17 1.73
CA GLY A 112 -2.48 -11.36 1.10
C GLY A 112 -1.09 -11.76 1.59
N PHE A 113 -0.68 -11.36 2.80
CA PHE A 113 0.50 -11.93 3.46
C PHE A 113 0.30 -13.44 3.62
N ALA A 114 0.85 -14.23 2.69
CA ALA A 114 0.96 -15.67 2.87
C ALA A 114 1.76 -15.90 4.16
N ALA A 115 1.13 -16.53 5.15
CA ALA A 115 1.60 -16.59 6.52
C ALA A 115 3.03 -17.15 6.62
N VAL A 116 4.01 -16.24 6.74
CA VAL A 116 5.20 -16.51 7.54
C VAL A 116 4.93 -15.86 8.89
N ALA A 117 4.84 -16.70 9.93
CA ALA A 117 4.46 -16.30 11.26
C ALA A 117 5.35 -15.15 11.79
N GLY A 118 4.71 -14.05 12.21
CA GLY A 118 5.32 -13.03 13.06
C GLY A 118 5.61 -11.69 12.36
N ALA A 119 4.65 -10.77 12.41
CA ALA A 119 4.89 -9.35 12.12
C ALA A 119 4.04 -8.48 13.06
N THR A 120 4.70 -7.55 13.78
CA THR A 120 4.06 -6.54 14.63
C THR A 120 4.25 -5.15 14.02
N VAL A 121 3.18 -4.34 14.02
CA VAL A 121 3.13 -2.96 13.50
C VAL A 121 3.17 -1.96 14.68
N MET A 122 4.02 -0.94 14.61
CA MET A 122 4.13 0.16 15.59
C MET A 122 3.53 1.45 15.01
N SER A 123 2.75 2.16 15.82
CA SER A 123 2.07 3.41 15.48
C SER A 123 3.04 4.56 15.23
N GLY A 124 3.06 5.06 13.99
CA GLY A 124 3.65 6.36 13.65
C GLY A 124 2.63 7.48 13.87
N VAL A 125 3.09 8.61 14.38
CA VAL A 125 2.30 9.84 14.57
C VAL A 125 2.00 10.53 13.23
N ALA A 126 1.11 9.94 12.44
CA ALA A 126 0.48 10.61 11.31
C ALA A 126 -0.96 10.97 11.68
N SER A 127 -1.49 12.03 11.07
CA SER A 127 -2.91 12.43 11.17
C SER A 127 -3.84 11.45 10.41
N CYS A 128 -3.48 10.16 10.40
CA CYS A 128 -4.09 9.08 9.64
C CYS A 128 -4.41 7.98 10.66
N SER A 129 -5.66 7.54 10.72
CA SER A 129 -6.08 6.48 11.64
C SER A 129 -5.58 5.15 11.09
N MET A 130 -4.53 4.61 11.68
CA MET A 130 -4.13 3.23 11.41
C MET A 130 -5.07 2.32 12.21
N ARG A 131 -5.90 1.54 11.53
CA ARG A 131 -6.75 0.52 12.16
C ARG A 131 -6.18 -0.85 11.82
N LEU A 132 -5.58 -1.50 12.81
CA LEU A 132 -5.07 -2.85 12.69
C LEU A 132 -6.15 -3.84 13.15
N HIS A 133 -6.65 -4.68 12.24
CA HIS A 133 -7.44 -5.85 12.62
C HIS A 133 -6.48 -7.02 12.89
N VAL A 134 -6.10 -7.24 14.16
CA VAL A 134 -5.34 -8.42 14.59
C VAL A 134 -6.28 -9.40 15.29
N ALA A 135 -6.48 -10.59 14.71
CA ALA A 135 -6.87 -11.76 15.50
C ALA A 135 -5.65 -12.20 16.31
N THR A 136 -5.80 -12.17 17.64
CA THR A 136 -4.77 -12.31 18.68
C THR A 136 -3.85 -13.54 18.51
N THR A 137 -2.54 -13.32 18.32
CA THR A 137 -1.42 -13.90 19.11
C THR A 137 -0.04 -13.44 18.57
N SER A 138 0.89 -13.05 19.47
CA SER A 138 2.31 -12.63 19.26
C SER A 138 3.15 -13.64 18.42
N PRO A 139 4.25 -13.31 17.68
CA PRO A 139 5.48 -12.59 18.12
C PRO A 139 6.35 -11.80 17.06
N THR A 140 7.44 -11.20 17.56
CA THR A 140 8.78 -10.73 17.06
C THR A 140 9.20 -10.69 15.56
N LYS A 141 8.82 -9.68 14.76
CA LYS A 141 9.64 -9.03 13.68
C LYS A 141 8.99 -7.70 13.27
N THR A 142 9.78 -6.65 13.04
CA THR A 142 9.32 -5.27 12.74
C THR A 142 9.02 -5.11 11.26
N VAL A 143 7.74 -5.06 10.86
CA VAL A 143 7.31 -4.70 9.49
C VAL A 143 6.78 -3.26 9.53
N ARG A 144 7.52 -2.32 8.93
CA ARG A 144 7.02 -0.96 8.68
C ARG A 144 6.12 -1.01 7.45
N ALA A 145 4.91 -0.45 7.55
CA ALA A 145 4.08 -0.18 6.37
C ALA A 145 4.81 0.85 5.49
N ALA A 146 5.58 0.37 4.51
CA ALA A 146 6.36 1.22 3.61
C ALA A 146 5.46 2.14 2.76
N ASN A 147 4.18 1.80 2.60
CA ASN A 147 3.27 2.43 1.65
C ASN A 147 2.39 3.55 2.23
N ALA A 148 2.68 4.05 3.45
CA ALA A 148 1.97 5.18 4.03
C ALA A 148 2.69 6.50 3.67
N PRO A 149 2.15 7.34 2.76
CA PRO A 149 2.81 8.58 2.38
C PRO A 149 2.96 9.52 3.58
N GLN A 150 4.17 10.01 3.83
CA GLN A 150 4.45 11.06 4.81
C GLN A 150 4.23 12.43 4.16
N TRP A 151 2.98 12.81 3.93
CA TRP A 151 2.56 14.02 3.19
C TRP A 151 2.85 15.36 3.89
N ARG A 152 3.49 15.35 5.06
CA ARG A 152 4.05 16.57 5.66
C ARG A 152 5.45 16.74 5.10
N LEU A 153 5.65 17.59 4.09
CA LEU A 153 6.87 18.42 3.88
C LEU A 153 7.00 19.16 2.53
N ILE A 154 5.97 19.26 1.68
CA ILE A 154 6.04 20.18 0.52
C ILE A 154 4.95 21.24 0.68
N ALA A 155 5.34 22.34 1.33
CA ALA A 155 4.64 23.63 1.31
C ALA A 155 5.09 24.43 0.09
#